data_AF-A0A2E9PJP9-F1
#
_entry.id   AF-A0A2E9PJP9-F1
#
_cell.length_a   1.000
_cell.length_b   1.000
_cell.length_c   1.000
_cell.angle_alpha   90.00
_cell.angle_beta   90.00
_cell.angle_gamma   90.00
#
_symmetry.space_group_name_H-M   'P 1'
#
loop_
_entity.id
_entity.type
_entity.pdbx_description
1 polymer ?
#
loop_
_entity_poly.entity_id
_entity_poly.type
_entity_poly.pdbx_seq_one_letter_code
_entity_poly.pdbx_strand_id
1 'polypeptide(L)'
;EGRFKSQALLDESALAACMAYVDLNPVRAKIAMTPETSDHTSIQYRINAARVGKTPKRLMPFSQSSKQSMPQSLPFTLTDYLQLVDTTSRYIHPTKRGKVEHTLPTILERLNIEREQWLTLTTQFEACFKHAVGKEVLLEQYAHNQHQQRVQGRQSARRLLG
;
A
#
# COMPACT_ATOMS: atom_id res chain seq x y z
N GLU A 1 29.01 -26.88 5.31
CA GLU A 1 27.71 -26.51 4.70
C GLU A 1 27.61 -24.99 4.61
N GLY A 2 27.48 -24.42 3.41
CA GLY A 2 27.38 -22.97 3.24
C GLY A 2 26.05 -22.45 3.77
N ARG A 3 26.08 -21.57 4.79
CA ARG A 3 24.88 -21.04 5.48
C ARG A 3 24.10 -19.99 4.69
N PHE A 4 24.62 -19.55 3.54
CA PHE A 4 24.01 -18.54 2.69
C PHE A 4 23.87 -19.05 1.26
N LYS A 5 22.69 -18.80 0.67
CA LYS A 5 22.39 -19.09 -0.73
C LYS A 5 22.03 -17.76 -1.40
N SER A 6 22.56 -17.56 -2.60
CA SER A 6 22.22 -16.41 -3.45
C SER A 6 21.41 -16.91 -4.64
N GLN A 7 20.29 -16.25 -4.93
CA GLN A 7 19.43 -16.56 -6.07
C GLN A 7 19.06 -15.26 -6.76
N ALA A 8 19.34 -15.19 -8.07
CA ALA A 8 19.00 -14.02 -8.88
C ALA A 8 17.48 -13.96 -9.10
N LEU A 9 16.92 -12.76 -8.94
CA LEU A 9 15.52 -12.46 -9.27
C LEU A 9 15.52 -11.79 -10.65
N LEU A 10 14.88 -12.43 -11.63
CA LEU A 10 15.02 -12.04 -13.04
C LEU A 10 13.89 -11.16 -13.56
N ASP A 11 12.79 -11.05 -12.81
CA ASP A 11 11.62 -10.28 -13.20
C ASP A 11 10.86 -9.75 -11.96
N GLU A 12 9.83 -8.94 -12.22
CA GLU A 12 9.00 -8.30 -11.21
C GLU A 12 8.17 -9.31 -10.41
N SER A 13 7.79 -10.43 -11.04
CA SER A 13 7.02 -11.50 -10.39
C SER A 13 7.89 -12.23 -9.36
N ALA A 14 9.14 -12.54 -9.71
CA ALA A 14 10.14 -13.12 -8.82
C ALA A 14 10.47 -12.17 -7.67
N LEU A 15 10.56 -10.86 -7.93
CA LEU A 15 10.73 -9.84 -6.90
C LEU A 15 9.54 -9.84 -5.92
N ALA A 16 8.32 -9.72 -6.43
CA ALA A 16 7.11 -9.70 -5.60
C ALA A 16 6.96 -10.99 -4.79
N ALA A 17 7.22 -12.15 -5.40
CA ALA A 17 7.19 -13.45 -4.74
C ALA A 17 8.24 -13.55 -3.63
N CYS A 18 9.47 -13.09 -3.88
CA CYS A 18 10.53 -13.07 -2.87
C CYS A 18 10.18 -12.15 -1.69
N MET A 19 9.68 -10.95 -1.98
CA MET A 19 9.23 -10.01 -0.95
C MET A 19 8.10 -10.61 -0.10
N ALA A 20 7.05 -11.14 -0.72
CA ALA A 20 5.93 -11.78 -0.03
C ALA A 20 6.38 -13.02 0.75
N TYR A 21 7.31 -13.80 0.20
CA TYR A 21 7.92 -14.92 0.91
C TYR A 21 8.57 -14.43 2.20
N VAL A 22 9.42 -13.41 2.16
CA VAL A 22 10.10 -12.90 3.36
C VAL A 22 9.11 -12.31 4.37
N ASP A 23 8.19 -11.45 3.92
CA ASP A 23 7.24 -10.77 4.80
C ASP A 23 6.23 -11.72 5.46
N LEU A 24 5.94 -12.87 4.84
CA LEU A 24 5.09 -13.91 5.43
C LEU A 24 5.83 -14.90 6.34
N ASN A 25 7.16 -14.79 6.50
CA ASN A 25 7.92 -15.70 7.39
C ASN A 25 7.36 -15.73 8.82
N PRO A 26 7.09 -14.59 9.50
CA PRO A 26 6.58 -14.62 10.87
C PRO A 26 5.19 -15.24 10.99
N VAL A 27 4.33 -15.01 10.00
CA VAL A 27 2.99 -15.65 9.92
C VAL A 27 3.14 -17.17 9.77
N ARG A 28 4.00 -17.63 8.84
CA ARG A 28 4.29 -19.06 8.66
C ARG A 28 4.89 -19.73 9.90
N ALA A 29 5.76 -18.99 10.60
CA ALA A 29 6.37 -19.45 11.84
C ALA A 29 5.43 -19.39 13.06
N LYS A 30 4.19 -18.89 12.89
CA LYS A 30 3.22 -18.62 13.97
C LYS A 30 3.73 -17.65 15.05
N ILE A 31 4.67 -16.78 14.67
CA ILE A 31 5.15 -15.68 15.52
C ILE A 31 4.17 -14.51 15.45
N ALA A 32 3.46 -14.36 14.32
CA ALA A 32 2.42 -13.35 14.13
C ALA A 32 1.16 -13.99 13.53
N MET A 33 0.00 -13.38 13.81
CA MET A 33 -1.29 -13.85 13.28
C MET A 33 -1.59 -13.25 11.90
N THR A 34 -1.08 -12.05 11.63
CA THR A 34 -1.30 -11.31 10.38
C THR A 34 -0.04 -10.58 9.93
N PRO A 35 0.07 -10.18 8.64
CA PRO A 35 1.25 -9.45 8.18
C PRO A 35 1.44 -8.11 8.90
N GLU A 36 0.37 -7.40 9.24
CA GLU A 36 0.45 -6.12 9.97
C GLU A 36 0.88 -6.26 11.44
N THR A 37 0.81 -7.46 12.01
CA THR A 37 1.25 -7.78 13.39
C THR A 37 2.63 -8.46 13.40
N SER A 38 3.29 -8.57 12.26
CA SER A 38 4.59 -9.22 12.12
C SER A 38 5.73 -8.24 12.45
N ASP A 39 6.15 -8.23 13.71
CA ASP A 39 7.17 -7.30 14.20
C ASP A 39 8.50 -7.36 13.43
N HIS A 40 9.08 -6.18 13.22
CA HIS A 40 10.38 -5.99 12.56
C HIS A 40 10.45 -6.49 11.10
N THR A 41 9.31 -6.60 10.41
CA THR A 41 9.26 -6.96 8.98
C THR A 41 9.14 -5.75 8.06
N SER A 42 9.55 -5.91 6.80
CA SER A 42 9.47 -4.83 5.81
C SER A 42 8.02 -4.40 5.56
N ILE A 43 7.08 -5.35 5.54
CA ILE A 43 5.65 -5.07 5.41
C ILE A 43 5.10 -4.25 6.58
N GLN A 44 5.48 -4.56 7.82
CA GLN A 44 5.06 -3.78 8.99
C GLN A 44 5.57 -2.34 8.90
N TYR A 45 6.85 -2.13 8.57
CA TYR A 45 7.39 -0.79 8.38
C TYR A 45 6.69 0.00 7.28
N ARG A 46 6.36 -0.66 6.16
CA ARG A 46 5.62 -0.07 5.03
C ARG A 46 4.21 0.33 5.46
N ILE A 47 3.49 -0.54 6.17
CA ILE A 47 2.14 -0.28 6.69
C ILE A 47 2.15 0.90 7.67
N ASN A 48 3.08 0.91 8.62
CA ASN A 48 3.17 1.99 9.61
C ASN A 48 3.50 3.33 8.98
N ALA A 49 4.37 3.35 7.96
CA ALA A 49 4.65 4.56 7.20
C ALA A 49 3.40 5.05 6.43
N ALA A 50 2.68 4.13 5.78
CA ALA A 50 1.47 4.44 5.01
C ALA A 50 0.35 5.02 5.89
N ARG A 51 0.14 4.49 7.10
CA ARG A 51 -0.85 5.00 8.08
C ARG A 51 -0.65 6.47 8.44
N VAL A 52 0.59 6.96 8.39
CA VAL A 52 0.92 8.37 8.67
C VAL A 52 1.19 9.17 7.39
N GLY A 53 0.81 8.64 6.22
CA GLY A 53 0.98 9.28 4.92
C GLY A 53 2.44 9.51 4.52
N LYS A 54 3.37 8.64 4.96
CA LYS A 54 4.81 8.76 4.70
C LYS A 54 5.34 7.55 3.93
N THR A 55 6.49 7.74 3.29
CA THR A 55 7.30 6.66 2.74
C THR A 55 8.34 6.18 3.76
N PRO A 56 8.61 4.87 3.84
CA PRO A 56 9.63 4.33 4.73
C PRO A 56 11.03 4.78 4.29
N LYS A 57 11.81 5.39 5.20
CA LYS A 57 13.15 5.97 4.90
C LYS A 57 14.21 4.95 4.47
N ARG A 58 14.10 3.70 4.92
CA ARG A 58 15.12 2.64 4.73
C ARG A 58 14.71 1.58 3.71
N LEU A 59 13.57 1.74 3.05
CA LEU A 59 13.04 0.77 2.10
C LEU A 59 12.79 1.47 0.77
N MET A 60 13.04 0.76 -0.33
CA MET A 60 12.71 1.26 -1.67
C MET A 60 11.20 1.57 -1.75
N PRO A 61 10.82 2.78 -2.21
CA PRO A 61 9.42 3.17 -2.31
C PRO A 61 8.69 2.35 -3.38
N PHE A 62 7.38 2.20 -3.23
CA PHE A 62 6.52 1.66 -4.29
C PHE A 62 6.25 2.72 -5.35
N SER A 63 5.93 2.29 -6.58
CA SER A 63 5.46 3.21 -7.61
C SER A 63 4.11 3.83 -7.20
N GLN A 64 3.87 5.06 -7.63
CA GLN A 64 2.59 5.75 -7.41
C GLN A 64 1.49 5.22 -8.34
N SER A 65 1.87 4.60 -9.45
CA SER A 65 0.97 4.01 -10.44
C SER A 65 1.67 2.84 -11.13
N SER A 66 0.92 1.78 -11.42
CA SER A 66 1.39 0.61 -12.17
C SER A 66 1.83 0.96 -13.61
N LYS A 67 1.45 2.13 -14.13
CA LYS A 67 1.78 2.58 -15.49
C LYS A 67 2.99 3.51 -15.57
N GLN A 68 3.58 3.90 -14.44
CA GLN A 68 4.71 4.82 -14.39
C GLN A 68 5.86 4.20 -13.60
N SER A 69 6.82 3.63 -14.34
CA SER A 69 8.12 3.26 -13.78
C SER A 69 8.90 4.53 -13.47
N MET A 70 9.10 4.81 -12.17
CA MET A 70 9.99 5.87 -11.71
C MET A 70 11.36 5.26 -11.41
N PRO A 71 12.47 5.92 -11.78
CA PRO A 71 13.79 5.50 -11.34
C PRO A 71 13.80 5.37 -9.81
N GLN A 72 14.33 4.25 -9.29
CA GLN A 72 14.45 3.96 -7.86
C GLN A 72 13.13 3.64 -7.11
N SER A 73 12.14 3.08 -7.81
CA SER A 73 10.91 2.55 -7.17
C SER A 73 10.67 1.08 -7.49
N LEU A 74 9.92 0.39 -6.63
CA LEU A 74 9.40 -0.94 -6.92
C LEU A 74 8.35 -0.85 -8.03
N PRO A 75 8.26 -1.85 -8.92
CA PRO A 75 7.45 -1.79 -10.13
C PRO A 75 5.94 -2.03 -9.90
N PHE A 76 5.46 -1.90 -8.67
CA PHE A 76 4.06 -2.10 -8.29
C PHE A 76 3.67 -1.11 -7.20
N THR A 77 2.37 -0.93 -7.01
CA THR A 77 1.84 -0.07 -5.95
C THR A 77 1.88 -0.79 -4.60
N LEU A 78 1.83 -0.02 -3.50
CA LEU A 78 1.71 -0.60 -2.16
C LEU A 78 0.39 -1.38 -2.03
N THR A 79 -0.70 -0.86 -2.57
CA THR A 79 -2.03 -1.48 -2.51
C THR A 79 -2.04 -2.86 -3.18
N ASP A 80 -1.50 -2.96 -4.39
CA ASP A 80 -1.40 -4.23 -5.13
C ASP A 80 -0.55 -5.24 -4.36
N TYR A 81 0.57 -4.79 -3.79
CA TYR A 81 1.44 -5.64 -2.99
C TYR A 81 0.74 -6.16 -1.72
N LEU A 82 0.02 -5.29 -0.99
CA LEU A 82 -0.72 -5.70 0.21
C LEU A 82 -1.80 -6.73 -0.13
N GLN A 83 -2.55 -6.54 -1.22
CA GLN A 83 -3.54 -7.51 -1.68
C GLN A 83 -2.91 -8.86 -2.06
N LEU A 84 -1.77 -8.83 -2.76
CA LEU A 84 -1.00 -10.03 -3.09
C LEU A 84 -0.60 -10.79 -1.83
N VAL A 85 -0.06 -10.09 -0.83
CA VAL A 85 0.36 -10.69 0.44
C VAL A 85 -0.84 -11.27 1.21
N ASP A 86 -1.95 -10.54 1.33
CA ASP A 86 -3.14 -11.02 2.04
C ASP A 86 -3.72 -12.27 1.37
N THR A 87 -3.86 -12.24 0.04
CA THR A 87 -4.31 -13.40 -0.75
C THR A 87 -3.38 -14.59 -0.52
N THR A 88 -2.07 -14.38 -0.71
CA THR A 88 -1.07 -15.44 -0.52
C THR A 88 -1.15 -16.02 0.89
N SER A 89 -1.27 -15.18 1.91
CA SER A 89 -1.30 -15.59 3.32
C SER A 89 -2.48 -16.49 3.71
N ARG A 90 -3.59 -16.39 2.97
CA ARG A 90 -4.80 -17.19 3.19
C ARG A 90 -4.73 -18.55 2.49
N TYR A 91 -4.13 -18.57 1.29
CA TYR A 91 -4.02 -19.77 0.45
C TYR A 91 -2.70 -20.53 0.59
N ILE A 92 -1.90 -20.26 1.64
CA ILE A 92 -0.75 -21.09 2.00
C ILE A 92 -1.22 -22.55 2.14
N HIS A 93 -0.54 -23.46 1.42
CA HIS A 93 -0.91 -24.87 1.23
C HIS A 93 -1.46 -25.54 2.52
N PRO A 94 -2.53 -26.36 2.46
CA PRO A 94 -3.24 -26.89 3.64
C PRO A 94 -2.36 -27.61 4.68
N THR A 95 -1.25 -28.19 4.23
CA THR A 95 -0.28 -28.91 5.09
C THR A 95 0.75 -28.01 5.77
N LYS A 96 0.76 -26.70 5.48
CA LYS A 96 1.68 -25.73 6.07
C LYS A 96 1.01 -25.02 7.24
N ARG A 97 1.75 -24.90 8.34
CA ARG A 97 1.36 -24.18 9.54
C ARG A 97 1.42 -22.66 9.27
N GLY A 98 0.52 -21.89 9.89
CA GLY A 98 0.55 -20.41 9.85
C GLY A 98 -0.09 -19.83 8.58
N LYS A 99 -1.38 -19.49 8.68
CA LYS A 99 -2.18 -18.84 7.63
C LYS A 99 -3.07 -17.77 8.26
N VAL A 100 -3.46 -16.79 7.48
CA VAL A 100 -4.48 -15.81 7.89
C VAL A 100 -5.87 -16.44 7.72
N GLU A 101 -6.73 -16.28 8.72
CA GLU A 101 -8.10 -16.80 8.69
C GLU A 101 -8.92 -16.18 7.55
N HIS A 102 -9.65 -16.99 6.78
CA HIS A 102 -10.50 -16.49 5.68
C HIS A 102 -11.65 -15.61 6.16
N THR A 103 -12.04 -15.71 7.43
CA THR A 103 -13.10 -14.89 8.04
C THR A 103 -12.66 -13.46 8.36
N LEU A 104 -11.36 -13.18 8.39
CA LEU A 104 -10.86 -11.83 8.63
C LEU A 104 -11.12 -10.94 7.40
N PRO A 105 -11.52 -9.66 7.59
CA PRO A 105 -11.58 -8.67 6.51
C PRO A 105 -10.26 -8.61 5.74
N THR A 106 -10.28 -8.12 4.49
CA THR A 106 -9.07 -7.96 3.68
C THR A 106 -8.05 -7.07 4.39
N ILE A 107 -6.76 -7.22 4.09
CA ILE A 107 -5.74 -6.39 4.72
C ILE A 107 -6.00 -4.88 4.52
N LEU A 108 -6.55 -4.48 3.37
CA LEU A 108 -6.86 -3.07 3.10
C LEU A 108 -7.98 -2.55 4.01
N GLU A 109 -8.99 -3.37 4.29
CA GLU A 109 -10.06 -3.05 5.25
C GLU A 109 -9.53 -3.01 6.68
N ARG A 110 -8.69 -3.98 7.09
CA ARG A 110 -8.07 -4.00 8.43
C ARG A 110 -7.13 -2.81 8.65
N LEU A 111 -6.53 -2.30 7.58
CA LEU A 111 -5.64 -1.14 7.61
C LEU A 111 -6.35 0.20 7.35
N ASN A 112 -7.66 0.19 7.12
CA ASN A 112 -8.46 1.37 6.76
C ASN A 112 -7.95 2.17 5.54
N ILE A 113 -7.16 1.57 4.65
CA ILE A 113 -6.45 2.34 3.60
C ILE A 113 -7.43 3.01 2.62
N GLU A 114 -8.53 2.36 2.24
CA GLU A 114 -9.62 3.02 1.50
C GLU A 114 -10.67 3.66 2.41
N ARG A 115 -10.93 3.05 3.58
CA ARG A 115 -12.01 3.47 4.48
C ARG A 115 -11.74 4.84 5.11
N GLU A 116 -10.51 5.15 5.50
CA GLU A 116 -10.16 6.45 6.09
C GLU A 116 -10.27 7.58 5.08
N GLN A 117 -9.90 7.35 3.81
CA GLN A 117 -10.07 8.35 2.75
C GLN A 117 -11.56 8.62 2.52
N TRP A 118 -12.37 7.57 2.37
CA TRP A 118 -13.82 7.69 2.21
C TRP A 118 -14.51 8.30 3.43
N LEU A 119 -14.14 7.89 4.64
CA LEU A 119 -14.68 8.44 5.88
C LEU A 119 -14.29 9.91 6.04
N THR A 120 -13.05 10.28 5.72
CA THR A 120 -12.60 11.68 5.72
C THR A 120 -13.37 12.49 4.69
N LEU A 121 -13.56 11.96 3.48
CA LEU A 121 -14.38 12.61 2.45
C LEU A 121 -15.81 12.82 2.94
N THR A 122 -16.44 11.81 3.53
CA THR A 122 -17.86 11.87 3.91
C THR A 122 -18.15 12.59 5.23
N THR A 123 -17.18 12.70 6.14
CA THR A 123 -17.36 13.36 7.46
C THR A 123 -16.68 14.72 7.57
N GLN A 124 -15.69 15.02 6.73
CA GLN A 124 -14.92 16.27 6.73
C GLN A 124 -14.91 16.93 5.35
N PHE A 125 -15.99 16.73 4.58
CA PHE A 125 -16.10 17.15 3.18
C PHE A 125 -15.74 18.63 2.98
N GLU A 126 -16.40 19.51 3.74
CA GLU A 126 -16.23 20.98 3.66
C GLU A 126 -14.88 21.46 4.20
N ALA A 127 -14.28 20.71 5.12
CA ALA A 127 -12.93 20.99 5.62
C ALA A 127 -11.86 20.61 4.58
N CYS A 128 -12.09 19.52 3.84
CA CYS A 128 -11.16 19.02 2.83
C CYS A 128 -11.25 19.81 1.51
N PHE A 129 -12.45 20.27 1.15
CA PHE A 129 -12.72 20.96 -0.10
C PHE A 129 -13.71 22.13 0.11
N LYS A 130 -13.30 23.34 -0.30
CA LYS A 130 -14.09 24.56 -0.09
C LYS A 130 -14.89 25.02 -1.31
N HIS A 131 -14.42 24.70 -2.51
CA HIS A 131 -14.95 25.28 -3.75
C HIS A 131 -15.23 24.23 -4.83
N ALA A 132 -14.35 23.24 -4.98
CA ALA A 132 -14.49 22.16 -5.95
C ALA A 132 -13.83 20.89 -5.41
N VAL A 133 -14.38 19.73 -5.80
CA VAL A 133 -13.93 18.40 -5.38
C VAL A 133 -13.69 17.56 -6.63
N GLY A 134 -12.54 16.90 -6.70
CA GLY A 134 -12.19 16.04 -7.82
C GLY A 134 -10.73 15.64 -7.76
N LYS A 135 -10.34 14.70 -8.62
CA LYS A 135 -8.92 14.35 -8.82
C LYS A 135 -8.13 15.60 -9.20
N GLU A 136 -6.84 15.62 -8.86
CA GLU A 136 -6.00 16.80 -9.07
C GLU A 136 -6.10 17.35 -10.50
N VAL A 137 -5.99 16.49 -11.51
CA VAL A 137 -6.06 16.88 -12.93
C VAL A 137 -7.36 17.63 -13.25
N LEU A 138 -8.47 17.22 -12.65
CA LEU A 138 -9.78 17.85 -12.85
C LEU A 138 -9.89 19.16 -12.08
N LEU A 139 -9.26 19.27 -10.90
CA LEU A 139 -9.19 20.54 -10.17
C LEU A 139 -8.33 21.57 -10.89
N GLU A 140 -7.26 21.13 -11.55
CA GLU A 140 -6.42 22.00 -12.38
C GLU A 140 -7.18 22.52 -13.59
N GLN A 141 -7.90 21.63 -14.30
CA GLN A 141 -8.78 22.02 -15.39
C GLN A 141 -9.89 22.97 -14.93
N TYR A 142 -10.53 22.68 -13.79
CA TYR A 142 -11.56 23.54 -13.21
C TYR A 142 -11.01 24.93 -12.88
N ALA A 143 -9.86 25.01 -12.20
CA ALA A 143 -9.23 26.28 -11.85
C ALA A 143 -8.84 27.10 -13.10
N HIS A 144 -8.34 26.44 -14.14
CA HIS A 144 -8.03 27.07 -15.42
C HIS A 144 -9.29 27.68 -16.07
N ASN A 145 -10.37 26.91 -16.15
CA ASN A 145 -11.64 27.35 -16.72
C ASN A 145 -12.33 28.46 -15.92
N GLN A 146 -12.05 28.54 -14.62
CA GLN A 146 -12.58 29.57 -13.71
C GLN A 146 -11.61 30.75 -13.54
N HIS A 147 -10.54 30.83 -14.34
CA HIS A 147 -9.50 31.87 -14.26
C HIS A 147 -8.91 32.07 -12.86
N GLN A 148 -8.82 31.00 -12.07
CA GLN A 148 -8.28 31.05 -10.71
C GLN A 148 -6.76 31.01 -10.73
N GLN A 149 -6.11 31.88 -9.97
CA GLN A 149 -4.65 31.90 -9.86
C GLN A 149 -4.07 30.73 -9.04
N ARG A 150 -4.90 30.00 -8.28
CA ARG A 150 -4.48 28.89 -7.41
C ARG A 150 -5.50 27.76 -7.44
N VAL A 151 -5.00 26.52 -7.47
CA VAL A 151 -5.80 25.30 -7.39
C VAL A 151 -6.01 24.94 -5.93
N GLN A 152 -7.21 25.25 -5.41
CA GLN A 152 -7.57 24.88 -4.03
C GLN A 152 -7.89 23.40 -3.91
N GLY A 153 -7.60 22.80 -2.74
CA GLY A 153 -7.88 21.39 -2.48
C GLY A 153 -6.91 20.41 -3.16
N ARG A 154 -5.87 20.88 -3.87
CA ARG A 154 -4.88 20.04 -4.56
C ARG A 154 -4.24 18.99 -3.66
N GLN A 155 -3.82 19.38 -2.45
CA GLN A 155 -3.19 18.46 -1.50
C GLN A 155 -4.20 17.45 -0.93
N SER A 156 -5.43 17.89 -0.65
CA SER A 156 -6.53 17.01 -0.23
C SER A 156 -6.88 16.01 -1.33
N ALA A 157 -6.95 16.44 -2.60
CA ALA A 157 -7.22 15.60 -3.75
C ALA A 157 -6.16 14.52 -3.94
N ARG A 158 -4.87 14.89 -3.98
CA ARG A 158 -3.75 13.92 -4.06
C ARG A 158 -3.79 12.89 -2.93
N ARG A 159 -4.20 13.30 -1.73
CA ARG A 159 -4.24 12.44 -0.54
C ARG A 159 -5.47 11.52 -0.51
N LEU A 160 -6.63 12.02 -0.92
CA LEU A 160 -7.94 11.38 -0.66
C LEU A 160 -8.59 10.77 -1.90
N LEU A 161 -8.21 11.19 -3.12
CA LEU A 161 -8.87 10.81 -4.37
C LEU A 161 -7.93 10.20 -5.43
N GLY A 162 -6.62 10.12 -5.12
CA GLY A 162 -5.58 9.69 -6.07
C GLY A 162 -5.41 10.68 -7.21
#